data_AF-A0A3D4A0M0-F1
#
_entry.id   AF-A0A3D4A0M0-F1
#
_cell.length_a   1.000
_cell.length_b   1.000
_cell.length_c   1.000
_cell.angle_alpha   90.00
_cell.angle_beta   90.00
_cell.angle_gamma   90.00
#
_symmetry.space_group_name_H-M   'P 1'
#
loop_
_entity.id
_entity.type
_entity.pdbx_description
1 polymer ?
#
loop_
_entity_poly.entity_id
_entity_poly.type
_entity_poly.pdbx_seq_one_letter_code
_entity_poly.pdbx_strand_id
1 'polypeptide(L)'
;MDTIDEQVKTTGRADGWQVQIPSAASSSDGATMHIEPLGKVVVSGTFPKHDDYTVTIPHSAGTISAIRLEALTSETLGFQGPGRKANFNLTSFEVGLKVGDGKSVPVKLARAISDHHESDFTISNTLDSAAETGWGVFVDEIQTAQDRTGIYYLDQPLTVPENASLVITMRHRFRFEQHLIGTFRISTSDSEAVNLDTPTAPPQPILDVLVIPAQDWNKEQRELVFKYHRRQSPQYRAATRQLRFNLCELERMQGKFADTMVMRDLDNPRETHILTLGKYDAPQRDNGLISHGVPASLPPLPEDASPDRLSLANWLVTPSHPLTARVAVNRIWQQFFGVGLVESPEDFGAQGKQPSHPELLDWLAIDFQESGWDNKRLIRQIVTSATYRQSALVTNEAQESDPQNIWLSRAPRYRLPAHVIRDQALYLSG
;
A
#
# COMPACT_ATOMS: atom_id res chain seq x y z
N MET A 1 11.57 -28.94 19.60
CA MET A 1 12.77 -29.25 18.79
C MET A 1 13.57 -30.32 19.50
N ASP A 2 13.78 -30.16 20.81
CA ASP A 2 14.47 -31.12 21.69
C ASP A 2 14.01 -32.58 21.55
N THR A 3 12.71 -32.86 21.49
CA THR A 3 12.18 -34.23 21.31
C THR A 3 12.40 -34.82 19.90
N ILE A 4 12.39 -33.98 18.86
CA ILE A 4 12.63 -34.42 17.48
C ILE A 4 14.14 -34.57 17.23
N ASP A 5 14.96 -33.67 17.77
CA ASP A 5 16.42 -33.76 17.70
C ASP A 5 16.94 -35.02 18.40
N GLU A 6 16.37 -35.40 19.54
CA GLU A 6 16.75 -36.62 20.24
C GLU A 6 16.34 -37.87 19.43
N GLN A 7 15.10 -37.92 18.91
CA GLN A 7 14.64 -39.00 18.05
C GLN A 7 15.49 -39.15 16.79
N VAL A 8 15.71 -38.07 16.03
CA VAL A 8 16.50 -38.07 14.79
C VAL A 8 17.94 -38.51 15.06
N LYS A 9 18.54 -38.13 16.20
CA LYS A 9 19.86 -38.60 16.60
C LYS A 9 19.92 -40.10 16.90
N THR A 10 18.83 -40.70 17.40
CA THR A 10 18.77 -42.15 17.72
C THR A 10 18.32 -43.03 16.57
N THR A 11 17.33 -42.62 15.77
CA THR A 11 16.66 -43.46 14.76
C THR A 11 16.88 -42.99 13.33
N GLY A 12 17.46 -41.81 13.12
CA GLY A 12 17.64 -41.19 11.80
C GLY A 12 16.33 -40.70 11.17
N ARG A 13 15.18 -40.83 11.84
CA ARG A 13 13.86 -40.44 11.33
C ARG A 13 12.97 -39.95 12.47
N ALA A 14 12.31 -38.81 12.28
CA ALA A 14 11.31 -38.34 13.23
C ALA A 14 9.96 -39.00 12.94
N ASP A 15 9.22 -39.42 13.97
CA ASP A 15 7.88 -39.98 13.80
C ASP A 15 6.89 -38.93 13.28
N GLY A 16 5.86 -39.36 12.54
CA GLY A 16 4.79 -38.50 12.03
C GLY A 16 4.83 -38.28 10.52
N TRP A 17 4.53 -37.05 10.08
CA TRP A 17 4.42 -36.73 8.65
C TRP A 17 5.79 -36.42 8.03
N GLN A 18 6.14 -37.16 6.98
CA GLN A 18 7.38 -36.98 6.21
C GLN A 18 7.09 -36.17 4.95
N VAL A 19 7.64 -34.95 4.88
CA VAL A 19 7.51 -34.11 3.69
C VAL A 19 8.17 -34.76 2.49
N GLN A 20 7.41 -34.88 1.40
CA GLN A 20 7.89 -35.42 0.14
C GLN A 20 8.34 -34.31 -0.80
N ILE A 21 9.40 -34.55 -1.56
CA ILE A 21 9.89 -33.63 -2.60
C ILE A 21 9.56 -34.27 -3.96
N PRO A 22 8.59 -33.73 -4.71
CA PRO A 22 8.29 -34.23 -6.05
C PRO A 22 9.50 -34.10 -6.98
N SER A 23 9.69 -35.06 -7.87
CA SER A 23 10.67 -34.97 -8.97
C SER A 23 10.08 -34.31 -10.21
N ALA A 24 8.75 -34.37 -10.37
CA ALA A 24 8.03 -33.75 -11.46
C ALA A 24 6.64 -33.28 -11.00
N ALA A 25 6.18 -32.18 -11.59
CA ALA A 25 4.85 -31.64 -11.41
C ALA A 25 4.37 -31.05 -12.75
N SER A 26 3.15 -31.39 -13.17
CA SER A 26 2.60 -30.94 -14.45
C SER A 26 1.12 -30.59 -14.34
N SER A 27 0.69 -29.69 -15.23
CA SER A 27 -0.70 -29.30 -15.46
C SER A 27 -1.18 -29.90 -16.79
N SER A 28 -2.45 -30.29 -16.86
CA SER A 28 -3.10 -30.72 -18.10
C SER A 28 -3.52 -29.54 -18.98
N ASP A 29 -3.90 -28.42 -18.37
CA ASP A 29 -4.52 -27.29 -19.07
C ASP A 29 -3.58 -26.05 -19.14
N GLY A 30 -2.28 -26.27 -18.97
CA GLY A 30 -1.21 -25.33 -19.36
C GLY A 30 -0.70 -24.38 -18.26
N ALA A 31 -1.05 -24.61 -16.99
CA ALA A 31 -0.44 -23.89 -15.87
C ALA A 31 1.03 -24.28 -15.67
N THR A 32 1.84 -23.34 -15.20
CA THR A 32 3.25 -23.59 -14.89
C THR A 32 3.38 -24.07 -13.45
N MET A 33 4.18 -25.11 -13.20
CA MET A 33 4.45 -25.61 -11.84
C MET A 33 5.94 -25.51 -11.52
N HIS A 34 6.25 -24.90 -10.38
CA HIS A 34 7.59 -24.83 -9.85
C HIS A 34 7.66 -25.62 -8.53
N ILE A 35 8.54 -26.62 -8.48
CA ILE A 35 8.87 -27.33 -7.25
C ILE A 35 9.97 -26.53 -6.53
N GLU A 36 9.66 -25.96 -5.38
CA GLU A 36 10.63 -25.26 -4.54
C GLU A 36 11.44 -26.23 -3.66
N PRO A 37 12.61 -25.80 -3.15
CA PRO A 37 13.31 -26.53 -2.10
C PRO A 37 12.38 -26.84 -0.92
N LEU A 38 12.56 -28.00 -0.29
CA LEU A 38 11.72 -28.50 0.82
C LEU A 38 10.31 -28.99 0.42
N GLY A 39 10.05 -29.25 -0.86
CA GLY A 39 8.88 -30.04 -1.32
C GLY A 39 7.59 -29.25 -1.51
N LYS A 40 7.65 -27.93 -1.52
CA LYS A 40 6.51 -27.06 -1.83
C LYS A 40 6.37 -26.94 -3.36
N VAL A 41 5.15 -27.04 -3.88
CA VAL A 41 4.85 -26.84 -5.30
C VAL A 41 4.03 -25.55 -5.46
N VAL A 42 4.50 -24.66 -6.33
CA VAL A 42 3.86 -23.37 -6.64
C VAL A 42 3.32 -23.40 -8.06
N VAL A 43 2.02 -23.12 -8.22
CA VAL A 43 1.33 -23.07 -9.50
C VAL A 43 1.18 -21.62 -9.95
N SER A 44 1.59 -21.31 -11.17
CA SER A 44 1.60 -19.96 -11.74
C SER A 44 1.38 -19.99 -13.26
N GLY A 45 1.64 -18.88 -13.96
CA GLY A 45 1.46 -18.79 -15.41
C GLY A 45 -0.02 -18.82 -15.81
N THR A 46 -0.34 -19.51 -16.91
CA THR A 46 -1.71 -19.68 -17.44
C THR A 46 -2.70 -20.01 -16.33
N PHE A 47 -3.84 -19.33 -16.29
CA PHE A 47 -4.91 -19.57 -15.32
C PHE A 47 -6.16 -20.12 -16.01
N PRO A 48 -6.17 -21.41 -16.37
CA PRO A 48 -7.27 -22.02 -17.09
C PRO A 48 -8.54 -22.09 -16.22
N LYS A 49 -9.69 -22.29 -16.87
CA LYS A 49 -10.99 -22.41 -16.20
C LYS A 49 -11.03 -23.60 -15.24
N HIS A 50 -10.42 -24.70 -15.66
CA HIS A 50 -10.27 -25.95 -14.92
C HIS A 50 -8.84 -26.47 -15.14
N ASP A 51 -8.36 -27.37 -14.31
CA ASP A 51 -7.06 -27.99 -14.51
C ASP A 51 -6.91 -29.28 -13.68
N ASP A 52 -6.04 -30.18 -14.14
CA ASP A 52 -5.65 -31.36 -13.40
C ASP A 52 -4.14 -31.33 -13.15
N TYR A 53 -3.76 -31.51 -11.89
CA TYR A 53 -2.38 -31.48 -11.45
C TYR A 53 -1.88 -32.89 -11.24
N THR A 54 -0.75 -33.24 -11.86
CA THR A 54 -0.09 -34.52 -11.61
C THR A 54 1.27 -34.26 -11.00
N VAL A 55 1.54 -34.88 -9.85
CA VAL A 55 2.87 -34.85 -9.20
C VAL A 55 3.43 -36.26 -9.10
N THR A 56 4.72 -36.39 -9.44
CA THR A 56 5.47 -37.63 -9.30
C THR A 56 6.45 -37.48 -8.16
N ILE A 57 6.35 -38.36 -7.17
CA ILE A 57 7.16 -38.35 -5.96
C ILE A 57 8.01 -39.62 -5.97
N PRO A 58 9.35 -39.52 -6.12
CA PRO A 58 10.22 -40.66 -5.93
C PRO A 58 10.15 -41.09 -4.46
N HIS A 59 10.06 -42.39 -4.20
CA HIS A 59 9.95 -42.91 -2.85
C HIS A 59 10.94 -44.04 -2.62
N SER A 60 11.65 -43.99 -1.48
CA SER A 60 12.53 -45.08 -1.05
C SER A 60 11.71 -46.31 -0.64
N ALA A 61 12.34 -47.49 -0.58
CA ALA A 61 11.64 -48.67 -0.09
C ALA A 61 11.09 -48.44 1.32
N GLY A 62 9.86 -48.87 1.58
CA GLY A 62 9.20 -48.66 2.86
C GLY A 62 7.70 -48.88 2.81
N THR A 63 7.00 -48.35 3.81
CA THR A 63 5.54 -48.47 3.94
C THR A 63 4.90 -47.10 3.93
N ILE A 64 3.74 -46.98 3.29
CA ILE A 64 2.90 -45.78 3.34
C ILE A 64 1.50 -46.21 3.77
N SER A 65 0.97 -45.56 4.80
CA SER A 65 -0.36 -45.82 5.35
C SER A 65 -1.28 -44.61 5.20
N ALA A 66 -0.71 -43.40 5.11
CA ALA A 66 -1.49 -42.18 4.90
C ALA A 66 -0.71 -41.13 4.10
N ILE A 67 -1.46 -40.24 3.43
CA ILE A 67 -0.96 -39.12 2.63
C ILE A 67 -1.63 -37.83 3.12
N ARG A 68 -0.86 -36.78 3.34
CA ARG A 68 -1.36 -35.45 3.70
C ARG A 68 -1.12 -34.46 2.58
N LEU A 69 -2.17 -33.75 2.19
CA LEU A 69 -2.15 -32.61 1.30
C LEU A 69 -2.30 -31.34 2.13
N GLU A 70 -1.31 -30.45 2.04
CA GLU A 70 -1.39 -29.11 2.63
C GLU A 70 -1.53 -28.11 1.48
N ALA A 71 -2.66 -27.40 1.41
CA ALA A 71 -2.84 -26.27 0.51
C ALA A 71 -2.42 -25.00 1.26
N LEU A 72 -1.40 -24.33 0.75
CA LEU A 72 -0.66 -23.29 1.46
C LEU A 72 -0.97 -21.92 0.90
N THR A 73 -1.16 -20.97 1.79
CA THR A 73 -1.22 -19.54 1.49
C THR A 73 0.14 -19.03 1.04
N SER A 74 0.15 -18.13 0.05
CA SER A 74 1.38 -17.55 -0.50
C SER A 74 1.17 -16.09 -0.90
N GLU A 75 2.23 -15.29 -0.80
CA GLU A 75 2.26 -13.88 -1.23
C GLU A 75 2.11 -13.73 -2.75
N THR A 76 2.37 -14.81 -3.50
CA THR A 76 2.24 -14.86 -4.96
C THR A 76 0.81 -15.18 -5.44
N LEU A 77 -0.13 -15.44 -4.53
CA LEU A 77 -1.50 -15.83 -4.86
C LEU A 77 -2.47 -14.67 -4.61
N GLY A 78 -3.48 -14.54 -5.48
CA GLY A 78 -4.52 -13.52 -5.35
C GLY A 78 -5.32 -13.68 -4.06
N PHE A 79 -5.57 -12.57 -3.34
CA PHE A 79 -6.17 -12.53 -2.00
C PHE A 79 -5.42 -13.40 -0.96
N GLN A 80 -4.22 -13.86 -1.31
CA GLN A 80 -3.27 -14.62 -0.51
C GLN A 80 -3.83 -15.87 0.19
N GLY A 81 -4.91 -16.44 -0.36
CA GLY A 81 -5.48 -17.71 0.06
C GLY A 81 -4.76 -18.94 -0.52
N PRO A 82 -5.17 -20.15 -0.12
CA PRO A 82 -4.55 -21.39 -0.59
C PRO A 82 -4.85 -21.70 -2.08
N GLY A 83 -5.87 -21.05 -2.65
CA GLY A 83 -6.17 -21.12 -4.08
C GLY A 83 -5.52 -20.01 -4.90
N ARG A 84 -5.46 -20.20 -6.22
CA ARG A 84 -4.96 -19.18 -7.16
C ARG A 84 -5.79 -17.90 -7.17
N LYS A 85 -7.05 -18.00 -6.73
CA LYS A 85 -8.00 -16.89 -6.56
C LYS A 85 -8.72 -17.03 -5.21
N ALA A 86 -7.98 -16.85 -4.13
CA ALA A 86 -8.40 -17.05 -2.74
C ALA A 86 -8.69 -18.51 -2.34
N ASN A 87 -9.72 -19.16 -2.88
CA ASN A 87 -10.13 -20.52 -2.51
C ASN A 87 -9.87 -21.54 -3.66
N PHE A 88 -10.16 -22.80 -3.38
CA PHE A 88 -10.13 -23.87 -4.37
C PHE A 88 -11.31 -24.84 -4.18
N ASN A 89 -11.57 -25.63 -5.22
CA ASN A 89 -12.44 -26.80 -5.17
C ASN A 89 -11.71 -27.97 -5.82
N LEU A 90 -11.25 -28.91 -5.00
CA LEU A 90 -10.57 -30.13 -5.45
C LEU A 90 -11.63 -31.21 -5.67
N THR A 91 -11.86 -31.66 -6.89
CA THR A 91 -12.94 -32.60 -7.21
C THR A 91 -12.52 -34.07 -7.12
N SER A 92 -11.24 -34.38 -7.31
CA SER A 92 -10.73 -35.77 -7.15
C SER A 92 -9.29 -35.75 -6.65
N PHE A 93 -8.95 -36.72 -5.80
CA PHE A 93 -7.59 -37.00 -5.35
C PHE A 93 -7.27 -38.49 -5.58
N GLU A 94 -6.48 -38.76 -6.62
CA GLU A 94 -6.13 -40.11 -7.06
C GLU A 94 -4.66 -40.39 -6.77
N VAL A 95 -4.37 -41.60 -6.31
CA VAL A 95 -3.00 -42.06 -6.00
C VAL A 95 -2.72 -43.31 -6.81
N GLY A 96 -1.54 -43.37 -7.42
CA GLY A 96 -1.03 -44.56 -8.08
C GLY A 96 0.41 -44.84 -7.72
N LEU A 97 0.79 -46.12 -7.74
CA LEU A 97 2.16 -46.58 -7.56
C LEU A 97 2.74 -46.96 -8.92
N LYS A 98 3.84 -46.32 -9.31
CA LYS A 98 4.60 -46.65 -10.51
C LYS A 98 5.94 -47.26 -10.11
N VAL A 99 6.27 -48.44 -10.63
CA VAL A 99 7.58 -49.11 -10.39
C VAL A 99 8.42 -49.05 -11.66
N GLY A 100 9.61 -48.45 -11.58
CA GLY A 100 10.45 -48.18 -12.75
C GLY A 100 9.68 -47.43 -13.86
N ASP A 101 9.82 -47.93 -15.09
CA ASP A 101 9.09 -47.41 -16.26
C ASP A 101 7.73 -48.08 -16.49
N GLY A 102 7.26 -48.87 -15.52
CA GLY A 102 5.97 -49.55 -15.58
C GLY A 102 4.76 -48.60 -15.61
N LYS A 103 3.57 -49.16 -15.77
CA LYS A 103 2.32 -48.40 -15.63
C LYS A 103 2.05 -48.08 -14.16
N SER A 104 1.45 -46.93 -13.91
CA SER A 104 0.94 -46.59 -12.59
C SER A 104 -0.25 -47.50 -12.24
N VAL A 105 -0.17 -48.18 -11.10
CA VAL A 105 -1.22 -49.03 -10.55
C VAL A 105 -2.00 -48.23 -9.51
N PRO A 106 -3.33 -48.11 -9.59
CA PRO A 106 -4.12 -47.37 -8.62
C PRO A 106 -3.95 -47.89 -7.19
N VAL A 107 -3.83 -46.96 -6.25
CA VAL A 107 -3.79 -47.21 -4.80
C VAL A 107 -5.13 -46.76 -4.21
N LYS A 108 -5.83 -47.69 -3.56
CA LYS A 108 -7.16 -47.42 -3.02
C LYS A 108 -7.08 -46.61 -1.72
N LEU A 109 -7.87 -45.55 -1.64
CA LEU A 109 -8.05 -44.72 -0.45
C LEU A 109 -9.34 -45.14 0.25
N ALA A 110 -9.30 -45.33 1.58
CA ALA A 110 -10.47 -45.75 2.35
C ALA A 110 -11.27 -44.58 2.92
N ARG A 111 -10.59 -43.53 3.39
CA ARG A 111 -11.23 -42.35 3.98
C ARG A 111 -10.36 -41.11 3.86
N ALA A 112 -10.99 -39.95 3.98
CA ALA A 112 -10.32 -38.66 4.02
C ALA A 112 -10.91 -37.76 5.10
N ILE A 113 -10.07 -36.96 5.75
CA ILE A 113 -10.47 -35.94 6.74
C ILE A 113 -9.76 -34.62 6.46
N SER A 114 -10.37 -33.49 6.80
CA SER A 114 -9.78 -32.16 6.63
C SER A 114 -9.95 -31.31 7.88
N ASP A 115 -9.09 -30.31 8.03
CA ASP A 115 -9.20 -29.29 9.07
C ASP A 115 -10.42 -28.37 8.89
N HIS A 116 -10.84 -28.18 7.64
CA HIS A 116 -11.94 -27.31 7.27
C HIS A 116 -12.58 -27.77 5.96
N HIS A 117 -13.86 -27.43 5.78
CA HIS A 117 -14.58 -27.51 4.51
C HIS A 117 -15.75 -26.51 4.49
N GLU A 118 -16.18 -26.14 3.28
CA GLU A 118 -17.36 -25.32 3.03
C GLU A 118 -18.62 -26.20 2.95
N SER A 119 -19.55 -26.07 3.90
CA SER A 119 -20.85 -26.75 3.91
C SER A 119 -20.75 -28.25 3.54
N ASP A 120 -21.28 -28.67 2.38
CA ASP A 120 -21.29 -30.07 1.95
C ASP A 120 -20.07 -30.45 1.08
N PHE A 121 -19.15 -29.52 0.83
CA PHE A 121 -17.92 -29.71 0.05
C PHE A 121 -16.81 -30.36 0.88
N THR A 122 -17.13 -31.51 1.47
CA THR A 122 -16.21 -32.26 2.34
C THR A 122 -15.10 -32.92 1.53
N ILE A 123 -13.93 -33.12 2.14
CA ILE A 123 -12.80 -33.80 1.48
C ILE A 123 -13.11 -35.26 1.13
N SER A 124 -14.06 -35.91 1.79
CA SER A 124 -14.46 -37.27 1.44
C SER A 124 -15.05 -37.36 0.04
N ASN A 125 -15.61 -36.27 -0.49
CA ASN A 125 -16.15 -36.22 -1.86
C ASN A 125 -15.05 -36.42 -2.92
N THR A 126 -13.77 -36.15 -2.59
CA THR A 126 -12.67 -36.31 -3.56
C THR A 126 -12.20 -37.75 -3.73
N LEU A 127 -12.76 -38.69 -2.95
CA LEU A 127 -12.50 -40.13 -3.08
C LEU A 127 -13.27 -40.74 -4.25
N ASP A 128 -14.36 -40.10 -4.68
CA ASP A 128 -15.20 -40.52 -5.80
C ASP A 128 -15.07 -39.53 -6.95
N SER A 129 -14.40 -39.95 -8.02
CA SER A 129 -14.23 -39.13 -9.22
C SER A 129 -15.53 -38.85 -10.00
N ALA A 130 -16.63 -39.54 -9.67
CA ALA A 130 -17.96 -39.29 -10.21
C ALA A 130 -18.77 -38.27 -9.39
N ALA A 131 -18.29 -37.85 -8.22
CA ALA A 131 -18.98 -36.86 -7.41
C ALA A 131 -19.11 -35.52 -8.15
N GLU A 132 -20.29 -34.90 -8.10
CA GLU A 132 -20.54 -33.56 -8.67
C GLU A 132 -19.90 -32.43 -7.83
N THR A 133 -19.30 -32.78 -6.70
CA THR A 133 -18.73 -31.87 -5.72
C THR A 133 -17.28 -32.25 -5.40
N GLY A 134 -16.66 -31.59 -4.41
CA GLY A 134 -15.28 -31.86 -4.04
C GLY A 134 -14.97 -31.27 -2.67
N TRP A 135 -13.69 -31.08 -2.38
CA TRP A 135 -13.21 -30.36 -1.21
C TRP A 135 -13.14 -28.85 -1.49
N GLY A 136 -14.06 -28.10 -0.89
CA GLY A 136 -14.13 -26.64 -0.94
C GLY A 136 -13.72 -26.02 0.39
N VAL A 137 -13.04 -24.87 0.35
CA VAL A 137 -12.44 -24.24 1.55
C VAL A 137 -12.84 -22.78 1.76
N PHE A 138 -13.90 -22.34 1.08
CA PHE A 138 -14.40 -20.99 1.25
C PHE A 138 -14.99 -20.79 2.65
N VAL A 139 -14.68 -19.66 3.28
CA VAL A 139 -15.31 -19.24 4.54
C VAL A 139 -16.12 -17.98 4.29
N ASP A 140 -15.41 -16.90 3.96
CA ASP A 140 -15.94 -15.61 3.54
C ASP A 140 -14.82 -14.83 2.82
N GLU A 141 -15.08 -13.59 2.43
CA GLU A 141 -14.11 -12.72 1.73
C GLU A 141 -12.82 -12.46 2.52
N ILE A 142 -12.82 -12.66 3.83
CA ILE A 142 -11.77 -12.25 4.77
C ILE A 142 -11.00 -13.45 5.34
N GLN A 143 -11.71 -14.50 5.77
CA GLN A 143 -11.18 -15.64 6.52
C GLN A 143 -10.69 -16.79 5.64
N THR A 144 -10.89 -16.70 4.32
CA THR A 144 -10.43 -17.71 3.35
C THR A 144 -8.89 -17.78 3.25
N ALA A 145 -8.16 -16.74 3.66
CA ALA A 145 -6.69 -16.66 3.60
C ALA A 145 -5.97 -17.48 4.70
N GLN A 146 -6.21 -18.79 4.73
CA GLN A 146 -5.61 -19.72 5.70
C GLN A 146 -5.08 -20.96 5.01
N ASP A 147 -3.98 -21.51 5.54
CA ASP A 147 -3.50 -22.84 5.13
C ASP A 147 -4.59 -23.88 5.44
N ARG A 148 -4.71 -24.89 4.57
CA ARG A 148 -5.70 -25.95 4.69
C ARG A 148 -5.03 -27.32 4.62
N THR A 149 -5.51 -28.25 5.42
CA THR A 149 -4.89 -29.57 5.57
C THR A 149 -5.94 -30.65 5.34
N GLY A 150 -5.63 -31.55 4.40
CA GLY A 150 -6.38 -32.75 4.12
C GLY A 150 -5.52 -33.99 4.33
N ILE A 151 -6.09 -35.04 4.90
CA ILE A 151 -5.44 -36.34 5.10
C ILE A 151 -6.26 -37.41 4.39
N TYR A 152 -5.58 -38.23 3.60
CA TYR A 152 -6.10 -39.42 2.95
C TYR A 152 -5.47 -40.66 3.58
N TYR A 153 -6.30 -41.58 4.03
CA TYR A 153 -5.87 -42.88 4.57
C TYR A 153 -6.04 -43.94 3.50
N LEU A 154 -5.01 -44.76 3.32
CA LEU A 154 -5.06 -45.87 2.38
C LEU A 154 -5.97 -46.97 2.93
N ASP A 155 -6.55 -47.77 2.02
CA ASP A 155 -7.38 -48.93 2.39
C ASP A 155 -6.57 -50.02 3.08
N GLN A 156 -5.30 -50.16 2.70
CA GLN A 156 -4.29 -50.99 3.35
C GLN A 156 -2.92 -50.32 3.25
N PRO A 157 -2.00 -50.53 4.21
CA PRO A 157 -0.63 -50.07 4.11
C PRO A 157 0.02 -50.52 2.80
N LEU A 158 0.54 -49.56 2.05
CA LEU A 158 1.21 -49.78 0.79
C LEU A 158 2.68 -50.08 1.03
N THR A 159 3.10 -51.30 0.72
CA THR A 159 4.53 -51.63 0.61
C THR A 159 5.09 -51.08 -0.69
N VAL A 160 6.00 -50.12 -0.58
CA VAL A 160 6.64 -49.45 -1.71
C VAL A 160 8.00 -50.12 -1.96
N PRO A 161 8.23 -50.75 -3.13
CA PRO A 161 9.52 -51.35 -3.47
C PRO A 161 10.56 -50.29 -3.82
N GLU A 162 11.84 -50.69 -3.91
CA GLU A 162 12.88 -49.84 -4.47
C GLU A 162 12.54 -49.42 -5.91
N ASN A 163 13.01 -48.22 -6.32
CA ASN A 163 12.75 -47.63 -7.65
C ASN A 163 11.27 -47.42 -7.97
N ALA A 164 10.44 -47.17 -6.95
CA ALA A 164 9.05 -46.80 -7.13
C ALA A 164 8.83 -45.28 -6.99
N SER A 165 7.72 -44.80 -7.56
CA SER A 165 7.24 -43.44 -7.41
C SER A 165 5.74 -43.44 -7.17
N LEU A 166 5.30 -42.54 -6.29
CA LEU A 166 3.89 -42.22 -6.17
C LEU A 166 3.53 -41.20 -7.24
N VAL A 167 2.44 -41.46 -7.97
CA VAL A 167 1.84 -40.54 -8.91
C VAL A 167 0.52 -40.08 -8.30
N ILE A 168 0.44 -38.80 -7.94
CA ILE A 168 -0.77 -38.21 -7.36
C ILE A 168 -1.39 -37.31 -8.42
N THR A 169 -2.68 -37.52 -8.69
CA THR A 169 -3.47 -36.71 -9.61
C THR A 169 -4.56 -35.99 -8.83
N MET A 170 -4.55 -34.66 -8.89
CA MET A 170 -5.49 -33.75 -8.23
C MET A 170 -6.32 -33.04 -9.30
N ARG A 171 -7.62 -33.33 -9.36
CA ARG A 171 -8.50 -32.76 -10.39
C ARG A 171 -9.26 -31.54 -9.87
N HIS A 172 -9.36 -30.50 -10.67
CA HIS A 172 -10.12 -29.28 -10.37
C HIS A 172 -11.16 -29.04 -11.46
N ARG A 173 -12.15 -29.95 -11.55
CA ARG A 173 -13.20 -29.93 -12.58
C ARG A 173 -14.56 -29.51 -12.01
N PHE A 174 -14.55 -28.56 -11.07
CA PHE A 174 -15.76 -28.06 -10.41
C PHE A 174 -16.60 -27.19 -11.36
N ARG A 175 -17.92 -27.10 -11.14
CA ARG A 175 -18.82 -26.34 -12.01
C ARG A 175 -18.52 -24.84 -12.13
N PHE A 176 -17.83 -24.27 -11.15
CA PHE A 176 -17.37 -22.88 -11.19
C PHE A 176 -15.90 -22.83 -11.63
N GLU A 177 -15.60 -21.86 -12.49
CA GLU A 177 -14.29 -21.69 -13.10
C GLU A 177 -13.27 -21.13 -12.08
N GLN A 178 -11.99 -21.44 -12.29
CA GLN A 178 -10.85 -20.82 -11.61
C GLN A 178 -10.72 -21.06 -10.10
N HIS A 179 -11.32 -22.13 -9.57
CA HIS A 179 -11.15 -22.59 -8.19
C HIS A 179 -10.02 -23.62 -8.08
N LEU A 180 -8.80 -23.22 -8.43
CA LEU A 180 -7.62 -24.09 -8.49
C LEU A 180 -6.69 -23.89 -7.29
N ILE A 181 -6.09 -24.96 -6.75
CA ILE A 181 -5.07 -24.86 -5.70
C ILE A 181 -3.86 -24.06 -6.23
N GLY A 182 -3.35 -23.12 -5.45
CA GLY A 182 -2.25 -22.25 -5.86
C GLY A 182 -0.88 -22.70 -5.40
N THR A 183 -0.76 -23.13 -4.16
CA THR A 183 0.49 -23.66 -3.60
C THR A 183 0.16 -24.83 -2.69
N PHE A 184 0.93 -25.90 -2.78
CA PHE A 184 0.68 -27.08 -1.95
C PHE A 184 1.95 -27.84 -1.58
N ARG A 185 1.81 -28.75 -0.62
CA ARG A 185 2.85 -29.68 -0.17
C ARG A 185 2.21 -31.04 0.08
N ILE A 186 2.96 -32.11 -0.24
CA ILE A 186 2.56 -33.48 0.05
C ILE A 186 3.47 -34.05 1.14
N SER A 187 2.88 -34.79 2.09
CA SER A 187 3.61 -35.58 3.08
C SER A 187 3.04 -37.00 3.16
N THR A 188 3.84 -37.96 3.59
CA THR A 188 3.42 -39.36 3.82
C THR A 188 3.70 -39.79 5.25
N SER A 189 3.03 -40.84 5.70
CA SER A 189 3.37 -41.54 6.95
C SER A 189 3.18 -43.03 6.78
N ASP A 190 4.00 -43.83 7.47
CA ASP A 190 3.87 -45.28 7.60
C ASP A 190 2.89 -45.70 8.72
N SER A 191 2.44 -44.76 9.54
CA SER A 191 1.48 -45.01 10.62
C SER A 191 0.04 -44.70 10.20
N GLU A 192 -0.88 -45.62 10.49
CA GLU A 192 -2.32 -45.38 10.34
C GLU A 192 -2.90 -44.49 11.45
N ALA A 193 -2.16 -44.31 12.55
CA ALA A 193 -2.59 -43.55 13.72
C ALA A 193 -2.41 -42.03 13.57
N VAL A 194 -1.79 -41.57 12.48
CA VAL A 194 -1.61 -40.13 12.22
C VAL A 194 -2.95 -39.41 12.07
N ASN A 195 -2.99 -38.16 12.47
CA ASN A 195 -4.16 -37.28 12.46
C ASN A 195 -3.74 -35.83 12.15
N LEU A 196 -4.70 -34.90 12.20
CA LEU A 196 -4.47 -33.47 11.90
C LEU A 196 -3.47 -32.80 12.85
N ASP A 197 -3.38 -33.27 14.10
CA ASP A 197 -2.48 -32.74 15.12
C ASP A 197 -1.09 -33.41 15.11
N THR A 198 -0.93 -34.47 14.31
CA THR A 198 0.35 -35.18 14.22
C THR A 198 1.41 -34.24 13.63
N PRO A 199 2.57 -34.07 14.29
CA PRO A 199 3.62 -33.18 13.81
C PRO A 199 4.17 -33.59 12.45
N THR A 200 4.73 -32.60 11.77
CA THR A 200 5.49 -32.81 10.53
C THR A 200 6.96 -32.86 10.88
N ALA A 201 7.62 -33.95 10.51
CA ALA A 201 9.07 -34.03 10.57
C ALA A 201 9.68 -32.92 9.68
N PRO A 202 10.80 -32.31 10.10
CA PRO A 202 11.55 -31.45 9.22
C PRO A 202 11.88 -32.17 7.90
N PRO A 203 11.83 -31.50 6.74
CA PRO A 203 12.23 -32.09 5.47
C PRO A 203 13.68 -32.58 5.52
N GLN A 204 14.03 -33.57 4.69
CA GLN A 204 15.36 -34.19 4.70
C GLN A 204 16.53 -33.18 4.67
N PRO A 205 16.52 -32.11 3.83
CA PRO A 205 17.60 -31.13 3.84
C PRO A 205 17.78 -30.37 5.17
N ILE A 206 16.75 -30.31 6.02
CA ILE A 206 16.85 -29.75 7.37
C ILE A 206 17.41 -30.80 8.33
N LEU A 207 16.92 -32.04 8.25
CA LEU A 207 17.41 -33.16 9.08
C LEU A 207 18.91 -33.40 8.86
N ASP A 208 19.38 -33.35 7.62
CA ASP A 208 20.79 -33.49 7.24
C ASP A 208 21.70 -32.45 7.91
N VAL A 209 21.15 -31.27 8.24
CA VAL A 209 21.87 -30.24 8.98
C VAL A 209 21.77 -30.47 10.49
N LEU A 210 20.60 -30.88 10.99
CA LEU A 210 20.36 -31.09 12.44
C LEU A 210 21.21 -32.23 13.03
N VAL A 211 21.67 -33.18 12.21
CA VAL A 211 22.62 -34.23 12.66
C VAL A 211 24.04 -33.70 12.91
N ILE A 212 24.40 -32.54 12.34
CA ILE A 212 25.69 -31.87 12.56
C ILE A 212 25.60 -31.05 13.86
N PRO A 213 26.62 -31.05 14.75
CA PRO A 213 26.62 -30.18 15.92
C PRO A 213 26.46 -28.70 15.52
N ALA A 214 25.57 -27.97 16.20
CA ALA A 214 25.20 -26.59 15.81
C ALA A 214 26.38 -25.60 15.77
N GLN A 215 27.43 -25.86 16.56
CA GLN A 215 28.67 -25.07 16.55
C GLN A 215 29.42 -25.17 15.20
N ASP A 216 29.28 -26.29 14.49
CA ASP A 216 29.97 -26.61 13.25
C ASP A 216 29.16 -26.23 12.00
N TRP A 217 27.95 -25.69 12.16
CA TRP A 217 27.14 -25.24 11.03
C TRP A 217 27.79 -24.04 10.33
N ASN A 218 27.92 -24.13 9.01
CA ASN A 218 28.34 -23.02 8.17
C ASN A 218 27.22 -21.96 8.04
N LYS A 219 27.52 -20.83 7.38
CA LYS A 219 26.58 -19.70 7.24
C LYS A 219 25.29 -20.08 6.50
N GLU A 220 25.39 -20.89 5.45
CA GLU A 220 24.24 -21.30 4.63
C GLU A 220 23.33 -22.28 5.37
N GLN A 221 23.91 -23.24 6.09
CA GLN A 221 23.20 -24.19 6.95
C GLN A 221 22.45 -23.47 8.08
N ARG A 222 23.11 -22.51 8.75
CA ARG A 222 22.49 -21.66 9.78
C ARG A 222 21.29 -20.90 9.20
N GLU A 223 21.47 -20.26 8.05
CA GLU A 223 20.41 -19.48 7.40
C GLU A 223 19.23 -20.37 6.98
N LEU A 224 19.51 -21.57 6.46
CA LEU A 224 18.49 -22.54 6.05
C LEU A 224 17.63 -22.99 7.24
N VAL A 225 18.26 -23.46 8.32
CA VAL A 225 17.55 -23.91 9.53
C VAL A 225 16.83 -22.76 10.21
N PHE A 226 17.46 -21.57 10.29
CA PHE A 226 16.84 -20.37 10.85
C PHE A 226 15.57 -19.97 10.09
N LYS A 227 15.65 -19.89 8.75
CA LYS A 227 14.49 -19.59 7.90
C LYS A 227 13.38 -20.61 8.06
N TYR A 228 13.73 -21.91 8.09
CA TYR A 228 12.77 -22.98 8.30
C TYR A 228 12.08 -22.84 9.67
N HIS A 229 12.85 -22.77 10.76
CA HIS A 229 12.32 -22.67 12.12
C HIS A 229 11.47 -21.42 12.33
N ARG A 230 11.93 -20.25 11.86
CA ARG A 230 11.19 -18.99 11.94
C ARG A 230 9.80 -19.12 11.30
N ARG A 231 9.71 -19.74 10.12
CA ARG A 231 8.43 -19.94 9.40
C ARG A 231 7.47 -20.88 10.13
N GLN A 232 7.97 -21.80 10.95
CA GLN A 232 7.14 -22.71 11.76
C GLN A 232 6.63 -22.07 13.07
N SER A 233 7.30 -21.02 13.57
CA SER A 233 6.93 -20.39 14.83
C SER A 233 5.48 -19.85 14.81
N PRO A 234 4.69 -20.05 15.88
CA PRO A 234 3.32 -19.53 15.96
C PRO A 234 3.25 -18.01 15.75
N GLN A 235 4.21 -17.26 16.29
CA GLN A 235 4.27 -15.81 16.19
C GLN A 235 4.46 -15.36 14.73
N TYR A 236 5.38 -15.99 13.99
CA TYR A 236 5.59 -15.67 12.59
C TYR A 236 4.35 -16.00 11.76
N ARG A 237 3.75 -17.18 11.96
CA ARG A 237 2.52 -17.58 11.24
C ARG A 237 1.37 -16.62 11.51
N ALA A 238 1.18 -16.19 12.75
CA ALA A 238 0.17 -15.20 13.12
C ALA A 238 0.45 -13.82 12.50
N ALA A 239 1.69 -13.32 12.59
CA ALA A 239 2.07 -12.03 12.03
C ALA A 239 1.96 -12.01 10.50
N THR A 240 2.41 -13.08 9.83
CA THR A 240 2.25 -13.23 8.38
C THR A 240 0.77 -13.25 8.03
N ARG A 241 -0.07 -14.04 8.71
CA ARG A 241 -1.53 -14.05 8.49
C ARG A 241 -2.14 -12.65 8.60
N GLN A 242 -1.79 -11.89 9.64
CA GLN A 242 -2.27 -10.52 9.82
C GLN A 242 -1.81 -9.59 8.69
N LEU A 243 -0.55 -9.70 8.27
CA LEU A 243 -0.02 -8.94 7.13
C LEU A 243 -0.82 -9.26 5.86
N ARG A 244 -1.09 -10.54 5.60
CA ARG A 244 -1.88 -10.98 4.44
C ARG A 244 -3.27 -10.40 4.44
N PHE A 245 -3.94 -10.45 5.60
CA PHE A 245 -5.25 -9.85 5.79
C PHE A 245 -5.23 -8.34 5.50
N ASN A 246 -4.28 -7.60 6.06
CA ASN A 246 -4.17 -6.16 5.86
C ASN A 246 -3.90 -5.79 4.39
N LEU A 247 -3.09 -6.59 3.68
CA LEU A 247 -2.80 -6.38 2.25
C LEU A 247 -4.03 -6.64 1.38
N CYS A 248 -4.81 -7.70 1.69
CA CYS A 248 -6.07 -7.98 1.01
C CYS A 248 -7.10 -6.85 1.23
N GLU A 249 -7.22 -6.35 2.47
CA GLU A 249 -8.08 -5.20 2.77
C GLU A 249 -7.61 -3.93 2.06
N LEU A 250 -6.30 -3.68 2.00
CA LEU A 250 -5.73 -2.56 1.25
C LEU A 250 -6.09 -2.65 -0.23
N GLU A 251 -5.89 -3.80 -0.87
CA GLU A 251 -6.25 -4.03 -2.28
C GLU A 251 -7.75 -3.86 -2.51
N ARG A 252 -8.60 -4.33 -1.58
CA ARG A 252 -10.05 -4.15 -1.63
C ARG A 252 -10.47 -2.68 -1.50
N MET A 253 -9.72 -1.88 -0.74
CA MET A 253 -9.96 -0.45 -0.59
C MET A 253 -9.37 0.38 -1.74
N GLN A 254 -8.30 -0.10 -2.37
CA GLN A 254 -7.73 0.54 -3.56
C GLN A 254 -8.79 0.60 -4.67
N GLY A 255 -9.03 1.81 -5.19
CA GLY A 255 -10.08 2.07 -6.18
C GLY A 255 -11.48 2.32 -5.61
N LYS A 256 -11.70 2.20 -4.29
CA LYS A 256 -12.96 2.62 -3.64
C LYS A 256 -12.98 4.07 -3.17
N PHE A 257 -11.82 4.70 -3.07
CA PHE A 257 -11.71 6.12 -2.75
C PHE A 257 -11.87 6.95 -4.01
N ALA A 258 -12.53 8.11 -3.88
CA ALA A 258 -12.56 9.09 -4.95
C ALA A 258 -11.16 9.68 -5.14
N ASP A 259 -10.64 9.61 -6.36
CA ASP A 259 -9.40 10.30 -6.70
C ASP A 259 -9.60 11.81 -6.60
N THR A 260 -8.65 12.50 -5.96
CA THR A 260 -8.61 13.96 -5.92
C THR A 260 -7.36 14.46 -6.60
N MET A 261 -7.50 15.44 -7.49
CA MET A 261 -6.36 16.05 -8.15
C MET A 261 -5.56 16.86 -7.12
N VAL A 262 -4.33 16.45 -6.87
CA VAL A 262 -3.38 17.20 -6.07
C VAL A 262 -2.31 17.80 -6.98
N MET A 263 -1.85 19.00 -6.66
CA MET A 263 -0.63 19.54 -7.26
C MET A 263 0.57 18.99 -6.50
N ARG A 264 1.54 18.44 -7.22
CA ARG A 264 2.85 18.01 -6.69
C ARG A 264 3.93 18.49 -7.65
N ASP A 265 5.09 18.83 -7.10
CA ASP A 265 6.26 19.12 -7.90
C ASP A 265 6.72 17.84 -8.65
N LEU A 266 7.21 18.02 -9.87
CA LEU A 266 7.75 16.92 -10.66
C LEU A 266 9.14 16.54 -10.11
N ASP A 267 9.47 15.25 -10.16
CA ASP A 267 10.82 14.77 -9.79
C ASP A 267 11.92 15.49 -10.58
N ASN A 268 11.62 15.83 -11.84
CA ASN A 268 12.47 16.65 -12.70
C ASN A 268 11.70 17.92 -13.10
N PRO A 269 12.19 19.12 -12.71
CA PRO A 269 11.60 20.39 -13.13
C PRO A 269 11.57 20.53 -14.65
N ARG A 270 10.57 21.27 -15.16
CA ARG A 270 10.48 21.57 -16.60
C ARG A 270 11.56 22.56 -17.02
N GLU A 271 12.20 22.28 -18.15
CA GLU A 271 13.09 23.23 -18.80
C GLU A 271 12.31 24.51 -19.15
N THR A 272 12.75 25.64 -18.57
CA THR A 272 12.10 26.93 -18.72
C THR A 272 13.07 27.94 -19.33
N HIS A 273 12.63 28.66 -20.36
CA HIS A 273 13.42 29.65 -21.08
C HIS A 273 12.72 31.01 -21.09
N ILE A 274 13.49 32.09 -21.25
CA ILE A 274 12.93 33.41 -21.54
C ILE A 274 12.28 33.38 -22.92
N LEU A 275 11.07 33.93 -23.04
CA LEU A 275 10.36 33.99 -24.30
C LEU A 275 10.61 35.31 -25.03
N THR A 276 10.86 35.25 -26.33
CA THR A 276 10.99 36.47 -27.16
C THR A 276 9.64 37.17 -27.24
N LEU A 277 9.55 38.36 -26.63
CA LEU A 277 8.32 39.16 -26.56
C LEU A 277 7.11 38.39 -25.97
N GLY A 278 7.37 37.42 -25.08
CA GLY A 278 6.32 36.61 -24.45
C GLY A 278 5.62 35.60 -25.37
N LYS A 279 6.13 35.36 -26.59
CA LYS A 279 5.55 34.35 -27.51
C LYS A 279 5.85 32.94 -27.02
N TYR A 280 4.81 32.13 -26.80
CA TYR A 280 4.90 30.80 -26.21
C TYR A 280 5.76 29.80 -27.03
N ASP A 281 5.87 30.02 -28.34
CA ASP A 281 6.59 29.18 -29.30
C ASP A 281 8.00 29.70 -29.63
N ALA A 282 8.44 30.81 -29.01
CA ALA A 282 9.72 31.46 -29.30
C ALA A 282 10.67 31.53 -28.07
N PRO A 283 11.12 30.38 -27.50
CA PRO A 283 12.05 30.35 -26.39
C PRO A 283 13.47 30.77 -26.83
N GLN A 284 14.09 31.65 -26.04
CA GLN A 284 15.49 32.06 -26.18
C GLN A 284 16.39 31.02 -25.52
N ARG A 285 16.93 30.11 -26.34
CA ARG A 285 17.78 29.00 -25.84
C ARG A 285 19.21 29.43 -25.54
N ASP A 286 19.68 30.53 -26.12
CA ASP A 286 21.05 31.02 -25.96
C ASP A 286 21.33 31.58 -24.55
N ASN A 287 20.28 31.98 -23.82
CA ASN A 287 20.38 32.52 -22.45
C ASN A 287 20.38 31.43 -21.36
N GLY A 288 20.42 30.15 -21.75
CA GLY A 288 20.37 29.02 -20.83
C GLY A 288 18.98 28.75 -20.26
N LEU A 289 18.95 27.87 -19.25
CA LEU A 289 17.74 27.54 -18.49
C LEU A 289 17.55 28.53 -17.35
N ILE A 290 16.31 28.93 -17.12
CA ILE A 290 15.93 29.76 -15.99
C ILE A 290 15.70 28.87 -14.78
N SER A 291 16.48 29.12 -13.72
CA SER A 291 16.31 28.48 -12.41
C SER A 291 15.26 29.21 -11.58
N HIS A 292 14.69 28.50 -10.61
CA HIS A 292 13.85 29.12 -9.59
C HIS A 292 14.68 30.11 -8.74
N GLY A 293 14.04 31.19 -8.31
CA GLY A 293 14.68 32.21 -7.50
C GLY A 293 13.74 33.38 -7.20
N VAL A 294 14.31 34.44 -6.64
CA VAL A 294 13.62 35.69 -6.32
C VAL A 294 14.23 36.85 -7.12
N PRO A 295 13.49 37.95 -7.36
CA PRO A 295 14.03 39.12 -8.05
C PRO A 295 15.27 39.67 -7.35
N ALA A 296 16.35 39.93 -8.11
CA ALA A 296 17.62 40.42 -7.56
C ALA A 296 17.53 41.81 -6.90
N SER A 297 16.47 42.58 -7.16
CA SER A 297 16.17 43.86 -6.51
C SER A 297 15.55 43.72 -5.12
N LEU A 298 15.17 42.51 -4.72
CA LEU A 298 14.59 42.19 -3.42
C LEU A 298 15.60 41.36 -2.60
N PRO A 299 15.40 41.23 -1.27
CA PRO A 299 16.28 40.41 -0.45
C PRO A 299 16.45 38.99 -1.02
N PRO A 300 17.66 38.41 -1.01
CA PRO A 300 17.87 37.06 -1.51
C PRO A 300 17.12 36.02 -0.66
N LEU A 301 16.96 34.81 -1.21
CA LEU A 301 16.56 33.65 -0.41
C LEU A 301 17.66 33.33 0.63
N PRO A 302 17.31 32.76 1.80
CA PRO A 302 18.30 32.23 2.74
C PRO A 302 19.21 31.19 2.06
N GLU A 303 20.50 31.16 2.43
CA GLU A 303 21.49 30.29 1.77
C GLU A 303 21.13 28.79 1.82
N ASP A 304 20.50 28.35 2.91
CA ASP A 304 20.08 26.95 3.11
C ASP A 304 18.71 26.62 2.52
N ALA A 305 18.02 27.59 1.91
CA ALA A 305 16.67 27.39 1.38
C ALA A 305 16.72 26.80 -0.04
N SER A 306 16.02 25.68 -0.23
CA SER A 306 15.72 25.20 -1.59
C SER A 306 14.75 26.16 -2.28
N PRO A 307 14.97 26.58 -3.53
CA PRO A 307 14.12 27.57 -4.21
C PRO A 307 12.82 26.92 -4.72
N ASP A 308 12.00 26.45 -3.80
CA ASP A 308 10.69 25.85 -4.04
C ASP A 308 9.55 26.81 -3.65
N ARG A 309 8.30 26.36 -3.82
CA ARG A 309 7.11 27.17 -3.51
C ARG A 309 6.98 27.48 -2.02
N LEU A 310 7.40 26.57 -1.15
CA LEU A 310 7.31 26.76 0.30
C LEU A 310 8.33 27.82 0.75
N SER A 311 9.54 27.75 0.23
CA SER A 311 10.58 28.75 0.47
C SER A 311 10.17 30.13 -0.05
N LEU A 312 9.56 30.21 -1.24
CA LEU A 312 9.00 31.48 -1.73
C LEU A 312 7.92 32.03 -0.79
N ALA A 313 7.01 31.19 -0.30
CA ALA A 313 5.94 31.59 0.61
C ALA A 313 6.50 32.11 1.94
N ASN A 314 7.49 31.40 2.51
CA ASN A 314 8.18 31.84 3.73
C ASN A 314 8.96 33.13 3.50
N TRP A 315 9.65 33.26 2.37
CA TRP A 315 10.42 34.44 1.99
C TRP A 315 9.55 35.70 1.90
N LEU A 316 8.35 35.60 1.31
CA LEU A 316 7.40 36.72 1.19
C LEU A 316 7.02 37.31 2.55
N VAL A 317 6.97 36.51 3.61
CA VAL A 317 6.55 36.96 4.94
C VAL A 317 7.72 37.19 5.91
N THR A 318 8.96 37.19 5.40
CA THR A 318 10.14 37.46 6.24
C THR A 318 10.16 38.89 6.79
N PRO A 319 10.73 39.12 7.99
CA PRO A 319 10.95 40.46 8.56
C PRO A 319 11.73 41.41 7.64
N SER A 320 12.64 40.89 6.83
CA SER A 320 13.46 41.68 5.92
C SER A 320 12.75 42.04 4.61
N HIS A 321 11.60 41.45 4.31
CA HIS A 321 10.91 41.68 3.04
C HIS A 321 10.18 43.05 3.04
N PRO A 322 10.55 44.00 2.16
CA PRO A 322 10.16 45.40 2.31
C PRO A 322 8.73 45.76 1.88
N LEU A 323 8.02 44.85 1.19
CA LEU A 323 6.75 45.17 0.51
C LEU A 323 5.52 44.48 1.12
N THR A 324 5.59 43.20 1.45
CA THR A 324 4.42 42.37 1.80
C THR A 324 3.54 42.98 2.88
N ALA A 325 4.11 43.42 4.00
CA ALA A 325 3.35 44.04 5.08
C ALA A 325 2.74 45.39 4.65
N ARG A 326 3.49 46.24 3.95
CA ARG A 326 3.01 47.54 3.43
C ARG A 326 1.85 47.37 2.45
N VAL A 327 1.97 46.43 1.51
CA VAL A 327 0.92 46.13 0.52
C VAL A 327 -0.33 45.60 1.22
N ALA A 328 -0.17 44.66 2.17
CA ALA A 328 -1.29 44.10 2.92
C ALA A 328 -2.03 45.17 3.74
N VAL A 329 -1.28 45.99 4.50
CA VAL A 329 -1.84 47.12 5.27
C VAL A 329 -2.54 48.10 4.35
N ASN A 330 -1.93 48.48 3.22
CA ASN A 330 -2.52 49.42 2.28
C ASN A 330 -3.85 48.92 1.69
N ARG A 331 -3.93 47.62 1.34
CA ARG A 331 -5.17 47.00 0.85
C ARG A 331 -6.25 46.97 1.92
N ILE A 332 -5.90 46.64 3.17
CA ILE A 332 -6.87 46.67 4.29
C ILE A 332 -7.32 48.10 4.55
N TRP A 333 -6.40 49.07 4.60
CA TRP A 333 -6.69 50.49 4.74
C TRP A 333 -7.67 50.97 3.66
N GLN A 334 -7.39 50.62 2.40
CA GLN A 334 -8.23 50.97 1.25
C GLN A 334 -9.67 50.45 1.40
N GLN A 335 -9.91 49.30 2.04
CA GLN A 335 -11.27 48.80 2.27
C GLN A 335 -12.10 49.71 3.21
N PHE A 336 -11.44 50.39 4.15
CA PHE A 336 -12.10 51.31 5.08
C PHE A 336 -12.15 52.75 4.58
N PHE A 337 -11.11 53.18 3.84
CA PHE A 337 -11.00 54.56 3.40
C PHE A 337 -11.31 54.80 1.90
N GLY A 338 -11.57 53.73 1.14
CA GLY A 338 -11.81 53.77 -0.31
C GLY A 338 -10.54 53.94 -1.15
N VAL A 339 -9.58 54.74 -0.66
CA VAL A 339 -8.26 54.95 -1.25
C VAL A 339 -7.18 54.48 -0.26
N GLY A 340 -6.17 53.79 -0.78
CA GLY A 340 -5.01 53.38 0.03
C GLY A 340 -4.13 54.56 0.43
N LEU A 341 -3.26 54.36 1.42
CA LEU A 341 -2.15 55.28 1.69
C LEU A 341 -1.24 55.40 0.46
N VAL A 342 -1.07 54.31 -0.28
CA VAL A 342 -0.60 54.28 -1.67
C VAL A 342 -1.82 54.11 -2.57
N GLU A 343 -2.11 55.10 -3.40
CA GLU A 343 -3.27 55.12 -4.29
C GLU A 343 -3.24 53.99 -5.34
N SER A 344 -2.04 53.54 -5.75
CA SER A 344 -1.81 52.46 -6.69
C SER A 344 -1.53 51.13 -5.97
N PRO A 345 -2.56 50.37 -5.53
CA PRO A 345 -2.36 49.16 -4.73
C PRO A 345 -1.59 48.05 -5.48
N GLU A 346 -1.58 48.08 -6.80
CA GLU A 346 -0.90 47.11 -7.66
C GLU A 346 0.53 47.53 -8.05
N ASP A 347 0.97 48.74 -7.69
CA ASP A 347 2.31 49.24 -8.01
C ASP A 347 2.86 50.09 -6.87
N PHE A 348 3.77 49.48 -6.09
CA PHE A 348 4.57 50.12 -5.04
C PHE A 348 5.97 50.50 -5.54
N GLY A 349 6.23 50.35 -6.84
CA GLY A 349 7.50 50.67 -7.48
C GLY A 349 7.57 52.11 -8.00
N ALA A 350 8.55 52.38 -8.85
CA ALA A 350 8.84 53.73 -9.36
C ALA A 350 7.75 54.29 -10.29
N GLN A 351 6.87 53.45 -10.83
CA GLN A 351 5.74 53.86 -11.67
C GLN A 351 4.45 54.07 -10.85
N GLY A 352 4.44 53.64 -9.59
CA GLY A 352 3.37 53.86 -8.63
C GLY A 352 3.36 55.26 -8.01
N LYS A 353 2.28 55.55 -7.29
CA LYS A 353 2.15 56.77 -6.48
C LYS A 353 2.92 56.62 -5.17
N GLN A 354 3.57 57.68 -4.72
CA GLN A 354 4.18 57.72 -3.40
C GLN A 354 3.11 57.68 -2.30
N PRO A 355 3.40 57.09 -1.13
CA PRO A 355 2.46 57.06 -0.02
C PRO A 355 2.14 58.48 0.46
N SER A 356 0.86 58.78 0.70
CA SER A 356 0.43 60.07 1.26
C SER A 356 0.94 60.26 2.69
N HIS A 357 1.00 59.18 3.47
CA HIS A 357 1.48 59.16 4.85
C HIS A 357 2.52 58.03 5.03
N PRO A 358 3.79 58.24 4.61
CA PRO A 358 4.81 57.20 4.63
C PRO A 358 5.09 56.65 6.04
N GLU A 359 5.22 57.52 7.04
CA GLU A 359 5.51 57.12 8.42
C GLU A 359 4.37 56.28 9.03
N LEU A 360 3.12 56.62 8.71
CA LEU A 360 1.96 55.86 9.16
C LEU A 360 1.92 54.46 8.51
N LEU A 361 2.18 54.39 7.20
CA LEU A 361 2.25 53.12 6.48
C LEU A 361 3.34 52.21 7.06
N ASP A 362 4.52 52.76 7.32
CA ASP A 362 5.64 52.02 7.90
C ASP A 362 5.32 51.54 9.31
N TRP A 363 4.75 52.42 10.15
CA TRP A 363 4.35 52.06 11.51
C TRP A 363 3.30 50.93 11.53
N LEU A 364 2.25 51.04 10.71
CA LEU A 364 1.22 50.01 10.60
C LEU A 364 1.77 48.69 10.03
N ALA A 365 2.70 48.75 9.07
CA ALA A 365 3.31 47.57 8.47
C ALA A 365 4.18 46.81 9.47
N ILE A 366 4.98 47.52 10.28
CA ILE A 366 5.80 46.92 11.34
C ILE A 366 4.90 46.30 12.41
N ASP A 367 3.91 47.02 12.93
CA ASP A 367 2.99 46.49 13.95
C ASP A 367 2.20 45.26 13.43
N PHE A 368 1.77 45.29 12.17
CA PHE A 368 1.07 44.18 11.54
C PHE A 368 1.96 42.92 11.45
N GLN A 369 3.24 43.08 11.11
CA GLN A 369 4.19 41.98 11.08
C GLN A 369 4.54 41.45 12.48
N GLU A 370 4.84 42.34 13.43
CA GLU A 370 5.21 41.98 14.82
C GLU A 370 4.06 41.33 15.60
N SER A 371 2.82 41.67 15.27
CA SER A 371 1.64 41.02 15.84
C SER A 371 1.36 39.62 15.28
N GLY A 372 2.20 39.12 14.37
CA GLY A 372 2.01 37.83 13.73
C GLY A 372 0.93 37.85 12.64
N TRP A 373 0.82 38.96 11.91
CA TRP A 373 -0.13 39.15 10.81
C TRP A 373 -1.61 39.12 11.27
N ASP A 374 -1.89 39.65 12.47
CA ASP A 374 -3.25 39.68 13.03
C ASP A 374 -4.12 40.76 12.37
N ASN A 375 -4.92 40.33 11.38
CA ASN A 375 -5.88 41.19 10.69
C ASN A 375 -6.88 41.86 11.65
N LYS A 376 -7.31 41.19 12.73
CA LYS A 376 -8.30 41.77 13.65
C LYS A 376 -7.70 42.89 14.47
N ARG A 377 -6.43 42.77 14.86
CA ARG A 377 -5.69 43.84 15.53
C ARG A 377 -5.57 45.07 14.64
N LEU A 378 -5.10 44.90 13.41
CA LEU A 378 -4.96 46.00 12.45
C LEU A 378 -6.30 46.69 12.18
N ILE A 379 -7.36 45.91 11.92
CA ILE A 379 -8.71 46.43 11.73
C ILE A 379 -9.16 47.21 12.96
N ARG A 380 -8.96 46.68 14.18
CA ARG A 380 -9.31 47.37 15.42
C ARG A 380 -8.59 48.71 15.55
N GLN A 381 -7.29 48.77 15.26
CA GLN A 381 -6.53 50.03 15.29
C GLN A 381 -7.10 51.04 14.30
N ILE A 382 -7.43 50.62 13.08
CA ILE A 382 -8.05 51.48 12.07
C ILE A 382 -9.40 52.01 12.57
N VAL A 383 -10.35 51.14 12.93
CA VAL A 383 -11.72 51.56 13.25
C VAL A 383 -11.86 52.29 14.59
N THR A 384 -10.87 52.17 15.49
CA THR A 384 -10.82 52.91 16.75
C THR A 384 -9.95 54.17 16.68
N SER A 385 -9.34 54.46 15.52
CA SER A 385 -8.56 55.68 15.31
C SER A 385 -9.44 56.94 15.34
N ALA A 386 -8.85 58.08 15.70
CA ALA A 386 -9.53 59.37 15.57
C ALA A 386 -9.91 59.66 14.11
N THR A 387 -9.04 59.28 13.16
CA THR A 387 -9.24 59.46 11.72
C THR A 387 -10.46 58.73 11.20
N TYR A 388 -10.66 57.45 11.57
CA TYR A 388 -11.84 56.69 11.14
C TYR A 388 -13.14 57.23 11.76
N ARG A 389 -13.06 57.76 12.98
CA ARG A 389 -14.23 58.32 13.72
C ARG A 389 -14.53 59.77 13.38
N GLN A 390 -13.85 60.37 12.40
CA GLN A 390 -14.16 61.72 11.95
C GLN A 390 -15.58 61.83 11.37
N SER A 391 -16.11 63.05 11.36
CA SER A 391 -17.41 63.34 10.74
C SER A 391 -17.36 63.24 9.22
N ALA A 392 -18.47 62.81 8.61
CA ALA A 392 -18.67 62.84 7.15
C ALA A 392 -19.18 64.20 6.63
N LEU A 393 -19.38 65.18 7.52
CA LEU A 393 -19.77 66.54 7.16
C LEU A 393 -18.62 67.24 6.44
N VAL A 394 -18.93 67.81 5.28
CA VAL A 394 -17.96 68.53 4.45
C VAL A 394 -18.19 70.01 4.63
N THR A 395 -17.25 70.71 5.29
CA THR A 395 -17.24 72.17 5.35
C THR A 395 -16.56 72.73 4.09
N ASN A 396 -16.88 73.98 3.72
CA ASN A 396 -16.26 74.62 2.55
C ASN A 396 -14.73 74.69 2.71
N GLU A 397 -14.25 75.02 3.91
CA GLU A 397 -12.83 75.06 4.23
C GLU A 397 -12.12 73.71 4.01
N ALA A 398 -12.71 72.61 4.49
CA ALA A 398 -12.14 71.26 4.29
C ALA A 398 -12.19 70.81 2.83
N GLN A 399 -13.20 71.24 2.07
CA GLN A 399 -13.31 70.95 0.65
C GLN A 399 -12.28 71.74 -0.19
N GLU A 400 -11.96 72.97 0.21
CA GLU A 400 -10.94 73.81 -0.42
C GLU A 400 -9.53 73.34 -0.09
N SER A 401 -9.26 72.97 1.18
CA SER A 401 -7.92 72.55 1.62
C SER A 401 -7.55 71.13 1.18
N ASP A 402 -8.54 70.23 1.10
CA ASP A 402 -8.33 68.81 0.78
C ASP A 402 -9.49 68.27 -0.10
N PRO A 403 -9.52 68.67 -1.38
CA PRO A 403 -10.64 68.34 -2.28
C PRO A 403 -10.75 66.84 -2.55
N GLN A 404 -9.63 66.12 -2.57
CA GLN A 404 -9.54 64.69 -2.86
C GLN A 404 -9.58 63.81 -1.60
N ASN A 405 -9.66 64.42 -0.40
CA ASN A 405 -9.59 63.74 0.89
C ASN A 405 -8.32 62.91 1.09
N ILE A 406 -7.19 63.34 0.52
CA ILE A 406 -5.89 62.65 0.63
C ILE A 406 -5.36 62.76 2.06
N TRP A 407 -5.57 63.91 2.70
CA TRP A 407 -5.13 64.20 4.07
C TRP A 407 -6.15 63.77 5.12
N LEU A 408 -7.23 63.10 4.70
CA LEU A 408 -8.25 62.52 5.58
C LEU A 408 -8.82 63.58 6.53
N SER A 409 -9.17 64.74 5.96
CA SER A 409 -9.82 65.85 6.65
C SER A 409 -11.29 65.57 7.02
N ARG A 410 -11.87 64.52 6.41
CA ARG A 410 -13.25 64.07 6.61
C ARG A 410 -13.38 62.57 6.40
N ALA A 411 -14.49 61.99 6.88
CA ALA A 411 -14.80 60.61 6.58
C ALA A 411 -14.97 60.38 5.06
N PRO A 412 -14.38 59.30 4.52
CA PRO A 412 -14.37 59.04 3.09
C PRO A 412 -15.75 58.61 2.58
N ARG A 413 -16.04 58.97 1.34
CA ARG A 413 -17.24 58.51 0.62
C ARG A 413 -16.80 57.60 -0.51
N TYR A 414 -17.20 56.35 -0.44
CA TYR A 414 -16.84 55.36 -1.45
C TYR A 414 -18.03 54.47 -1.79
N ARG A 415 -17.97 53.87 -2.97
CA ARG A 415 -19.01 52.98 -3.47
C ARG A 415 -18.93 51.65 -2.71
N LEU A 416 -20.05 51.25 -2.12
CA LEU A 416 -20.15 49.93 -1.48
C LEU A 416 -20.18 48.82 -2.54
N PRO A 417 -19.44 47.73 -2.35
CA PRO A 417 -19.57 46.52 -3.16
C PRO A 417 -20.97 45.92 -3.08
N ALA A 418 -21.38 45.17 -4.11
CA ALA A 418 -22.72 44.59 -4.21
C ALA A 418 -23.11 43.73 -2.99
N HIS A 419 -22.15 42.98 -2.42
CA HIS A 419 -22.39 42.15 -1.25
C HIS A 419 -22.67 43.00 0.01
N VAL A 420 -21.93 44.09 0.23
CA VAL A 420 -22.17 44.99 1.37
C VAL A 420 -23.53 45.68 1.26
N ILE A 421 -23.94 46.07 0.04
CA ILE A 421 -25.27 46.64 -0.21
C ILE A 421 -26.36 45.63 0.16
N ARG A 422 -26.20 44.37 -0.26
CA ARG A 422 -27.13 43.28 0.09
C ARG A 422 -27.20 43.06 1.60
N ASP A 423 -26.06 42.99 2.27
CA ASP A 423 -26.00 42.73 3.71
C ASP A 423 -26.62 43.88 4.52
N GLN A 424 -26.41 45.13 4.09
CA GLN A 424 -27.08 46.30 4.66
C GLN A 424 -28.61 46.23 4.48
N ALA A 425 -29.08 45.82 3.30
CA ALA A 425 -30.52 45.66 3.06
C ALA A 425 -31.12 44.57 3.97
N LEU A 426 -30.43 43.44 4.14
CA LEU A 426 -30.85 42.36 5.04
C LEU A 426 -30.88 42.81 6.51
N TYR A 427 -29.82 43.45 6.98
CA TYR A 427 -29.73 43.95 8.36
C TYR A 427 -30.82 44.98 8.69
N LEU A 428 -31.14 45.87 7.76
CA LEU A 428 -32.21 46.86 7.93
C LEU A 428 -33.62 46.24 7.85
N SER A 429 -33.79 45.13 7.11
CA SER A 429 -35.08 44.46 6.98
C SER A 429 -35.45 43.54 8.15
N GLY A 430 -34.50 43.23 9.04
CA GLY A 430 -34.69 42.34 10.20
C GLY A 430 -34.10 40.96 9.98
#